data_AF-K2EE61-F1
#
_entry.id   AF-K2EE61-F1
#
_cell.length_a   1.000
_cell.length_b   1.000
_cell.length_c   1.000
_cell.angle_alpha   90.00
_cell.angle_beta   90.00
_cell.angle_gamma   90.00
#
_symmetry.space_group_name_H-M   'P 1'
#
loop_
_entity.id
_entity.type
_entity.pdbx_description
1 polymer ?
#
loop_
_entity_poly.entity_id
_entity_poly.type
_entity_poly.pdbx_seq_one_letter_code
_entity_poly.pdbx_strand_id
1 'polypeptide(L)' 'MIWQHASLTIHASIGASLYPENAHNCEQLLQHADKAMYQQKIAGGNGLSHFDQGMLEAETLDLSYFPCL' A
#
# COMPACT_ATOMS: atom_id res chain seq x y z
N MET A 1 29.53 -0.04 -27.66
CA MET A 1 28.97 1.25 -27.21
C MET A 1 27.47 1.18 -27.49
N ILE A 2 26.55 1.19 -26.53
CA ILE A 2 26.30 2.25 -25.55
C ILE A 2 25.32 1.70 -24.51
N TRP A 3 25.79 1.29 -23.32
CA TRP A 3 25.02 1.49 -22.09
C TRP A 3 25.33 2.92 -21.67
N GLN A 4 24.68 3.88 -22.33
CA GLN A 4 24.73 5.28 -21.87
C GLN A 4 24.14 5.30 -20.46
N HIS A 5 24.66 6.17 -19.58
CA HIS A 5 24.17 6.41 -18.22
C HIS A 5 22.63 6.52 -18.19
N ALA A 6 21.95 5.40 -18.00
CA ALA A 6 20.50 5.34 -17.94
C ALA A 6 20.10 5.41 -16.48
N SER A 7 19.53 6.54 -16.06
CA SER A 7 18.94 6.70 -14.74
C SER A 7 17.50 6.17 -14.75
N LEU A 8 17.20 5.21 -13.88
CA LEU A 8 15.84 4.74 -13.63
C LEU A 8 15.32 5.36 -12.33
N THR A 9 14.19 6.04 -12.40
CA THR A 9 13.48 6.55 -11.21
C THR A 9 12.39 5.56 -10.83
N ILE A 10 12.44 5.08 -9.59
CA ILE A 10 11.38 4.25 -9.00
C ILE A 10 10.61 5.05 -7.96
N HIS A 11 9.33 4.74 -7.81
CA HIS A 11 8.46 5.35 -6.81
C HIS A 11 7.85 4.28 -5.93
N ALA A 12 7.68 4.59 -4.65
CA ALA A 12 7.03 3.71 -3.67
C ALA A 12 5.65 4.25 -3.31
N SER A 13 4.70 3.33 -3.11
CA SER A 13 3.44 3.61 -2.43
C SER A 13 3.52 2.94 -1.06
N ILE A 14 3.18 3.68 -0.01
CA ILE A 14 3.30 3.21 1.37
C ILE A 14 1.93 3.30 2.02
N GLY A 15 1.58 2.29 2.82
CA GLY A 15 0.40 2.28 3.66
C GLY A 15 0.79 2.10 5.12
N ALA A 16 0.09 2.79 6.03
CA ALA A 16 0.35 2.72 7.46
C ALA A 16 -0.92 2.43 8.24
N SER A 17 -0.78 1.64 9.31
CA SER A 17 -1.83 1.40 10.31
C SER A 17 -1.26 1.61 11.72
N LEU A 18 -2.11 2.03 12.64
CA LEU A 18 -1.76 2.39 14.01
C LEU A 18 -2.38 1.42 15.01
N TYR A 19 -1.56 0.84 15.87
CA TYR A 19 -2.04 0.16 17.07
C TYR A 19 -2.29 1.18 18.19
N PRO A 20 -3.37 1.08 18.98
CA PRO A 20 -4.47 0.10 18.87
C PRO A 20 -5.65 0.57 18.01
N GLU A 21 -5.58 1.79 17.46
CA GLU A 21 -6.68 2.47 16.77
C GLU A 21 -7.24 1.68 15.59
N ASN A 22 -6.37 1.10 14.77
CA ASN A 22 -6.76 0.39 13.57
C ASN A 22 -6.97 -1.10 13.81
N ALA A 23 -6.22 -1.74 14.71
CA ALA A 23 -6.46 -3.13 15.14
C ALA A 23 -5.63 -3.47 16.38
N HIS A 24 -6.03 -4.55 17.06
CA HIS A 24 -5.36 -5.06 18.26
C HIS A 24 -4.46 -6.27 18.02
N ASN A 25 -4.39 -6.77 16.79
CA ASN A 25 -3.53 -7.89 16.39
C ASN A 25 -2.69 -7.52 15.16
N CYS A 26 -1.50 -8.12 15.08
CA CYS A 26 -0.53 -7.80 14.04
C CYS A 26 -1.05 -8.14 12.63
N GLU A 27 -1.80 -9.23 12.49
CA GLU A 27 -2.32 -9.68 11.20
C GLU A 27 -3.29 -8.64 10.59
N GLN A 28 -4.24 -8.16 11.38
CA GLN A 28 -5.17 -7.11 10.95
C GLN A 28 -4.46 -5.77 10.75
N LEU A 29 -3.48 -5.42 11.58
CA LEU A 29 -2.68 -4.20 11.34
C LEU A 29 -1.97 -4.25 9.99
N LEU A 30 -1.37 -5.39 9.64
CA LEU A 30 -0.73 -5.58 8.34
C LEU A 30 -1.75 -5.51 7.20
N GLN A 31 -2.88 -6.21 7.32
CA GLN A 31 -3.96 -6.13 6.33
C GLN A 31 -4.46 -4.69 6.13
N HIS A 32 -4.57 -3.92 7.22
CA HIS A 32 -4.97 -2.51 7.17
C HIS A 32 -3.92 -1.62 6.50
N ALA A 33 -2.64 -1.82 6.82
CA ALA A 33 -1.55 -1.10 6.16
C ALA A 33 -1.49 -1.42 4.66
N ASP A 34 -1.66 -2.69 4.27
CA ASP A 34 -1.67 -3.11 2.86
C ASP A 34 -2.85 -2.49 2.10
N LYS A 35 -4.03 -2.42 2.71
CA LYS A 35 -5.19 -1.72 2.13
C LYS A 35 -4.89 -0.25 1.89
N ALA A 36 -4.32 0.45 2.87
CA ALA A 36 -3.93 1.86 2.72
C ALA A 36 -2.88 2.03 1.62
N MET A 37 -1.90 1.13 1.53
CA MET A 37 -0.87 1.13 0.50
C MET A 37 -1.48 0.98 -0.89
N TYR A 38 -2.42 0.05 -1.04
CA TYR A 38 -3.10 -0.18 -2.31
C TYR A 38 -3.93 1.03 -2.71
N GLN A 39 -4.66 1.64 -1.77
CA GLN A 39 -5.36 2.90 -2.02
C GLN A 39 -4.41 3.99 -2.51
N GLN A 40 -3.21 4.13 -1.90
CA GLN A 40 -2.21 5.06 -2.40
C GLN A 40 -1.74 4.70 -3.82
N LYS A 41 -1.56 3.41 -4.11
CA LYS A 41 -1.17 2.92 -5.44
C LYS A 41 -2.19 3.29 -6.51
N ILE A 42 -3.49 3.12 -6.25
CA ILE A 42 -4.55 3.47 -7.21
C ILE A 42 -4.79 4.99 -7.28
N ALA A 43 -4.50 5.74 -6.21
CA ALA A 43 -4.64 7.20 -6.16
C ALA A 43 -3.52 7.98 -6.88
N GLY A 44 -2.62 7.28 -7.60
CA GLY A 44 -1.50 7.88 -8.34
C GLY A 44 -0.12 7.53 -7.79
N GLY A 45 -0.04 6.80 -6.68
CA GLY A 45 1.18 6.28 -6.10
C GLY A 45 2.06 7.34 -5.44
N ASN A 46 3.37 7.06 -5.37
CA ASN A 46 4.43 7.99 -4.92
C ASN A 46 4.09 8.76 -3.63
N GLY A 47 3.72 8.05 -2.57
CA GLY A 47 3.31 8.70 -1.33
C GLY A 47 2.91 7.72 -0.25
N LEU A 48 2.27 8.24 0.79
CA LEU A 48 1.84 7.53 1.99
C LEU A 48 0.34 7.73 2.16
N SER A 49 -0.37 6.64 2.47
CA SER A 49 -1.76 6.68 2.92
C SER A 49 -1.88 6.03 4.29
N HIS A 50 -2.71 6.62 5.15
CA HIS A 50 -3.04 6.08 6.46
C HIS A 50 -4.35 5.31 6.35
N PHE A 51 -4.40 4.15 7.01
CA PHE A 51 -5.62 3.38 7.07
C PHE A 51 -6.71 4.15 7.83
N ASP A 52 -7.86 4.30 7.17
CA ASP A 52 -9.09 4.81 7.75
C ASP A 52 -10.15 3.71 7.76
N GLN A 53 -11.05 3.70 8.76
CA GLN A 53 -12.09 2.67 8.85
C GLN A 53 -13.03 2.67 7.64
N GLY A 54 -13.21 3.81 6.95
CA GLY A 54 -13.96 3.88 5.70
C GLY A 54 -13.34 3.07 4.55
N MET A 55 -12.08 2.65 4.68
CA MET A 55 -11.40 1.79 3.69
C MET A 55 -11.80 0.31 3.81
N LEU A 56 -12.56 -0.08 4.84
CA LEU A 56 -12.99 -1.46 5.06
C LEU A 56 -14.13 -1.91 4.14
N GLU A 57 -15.01 -0.98 3.75
CA GLU A 57 -16.15 -1.25 2.87
C GLU A 57 -15.73 -1.34 1.39
N ALA A 58 -14.62 -0.68 1.04
CA ALA A 58 -13.94 -0.83 -0.23
C ALA A 58 -13.12 -2.14 -0.23
N GLU A 59 -13.84 -3.24 -0.49
CA GLU A 59 -13.34 -4.40 -1.23
C GLU A 59 -12.65 -5.53 -0.44
N THR A 60 -13.31 -6.69 -0.51
CA THR A 60 -12.78 -8.04 -0.55
C THR A 60 -11.68 -8.16 -1.62
N LEU A 61 -10.47 -7.72 -1.32
CA LEU A 61 -9.29 -7.99 -2.14
C LEU A 61 -8.39 -8.93 -1.37
N ASP A 62 -8.36 -10.17 -1.83
CA ASP A 62 -7.40 -11.17 -1.42
C ASP A 62 -5.99 -10.62 -1.66
N LEU A 63 -5.21 -10.48 -0.59
CA LEU A 63 -3.80 -10.05 -0.63
C LEU A 63 -2.94 -10.97 -1.52
N SER A 64 -3.47 -12.12 -1.96
CA SER A 64 -2.83 -12.98 -2.97
C SER A 64 -2.86 -12.40 -4.40
N TYR A 65 -3.72 -11.41 -4.68
CA TYR A 65 -3.87 -10.79 -6.01
C TYR A 65 -3.28 -9.36 -6.02
N PHE A 66 -1.98 -9.24 -5.76
CA PHE A 66 -1.20 -8.07 -6.18
C PHE A 66 -0.54 -8.37 -7.53
N PRO A 67 -1.18 -8.08 -8.68
CA PRO A 67 -0.71 -8.51 -9.99
C PRO A 67 0.61 -7.85 -10.46
N CYS A 68 1.23 -6.99 -9.66
CA CYS A 68 2.46 -6.28 -10.01
C CYS A 68 3.44 -6.08 -8.83
N LEU A 69 3.51 -7.04 -7.89
CA LEU A 69 4.72 -7.23 -7.07
C LEU A 69 5.62 -8.29 -7.72
#